data_AF-A0A193KVX2-F1
#
_entry.id   AF-A0A193KVX2-F1
#
_cell.length_a   1.000
_cell.length_b   1.000
_cell.length_c   1.000
_cell.angle_alpha   90.00
_cell.angle_beta   90.00
_cell.angle_gamma   90.00
#
_symmetry.space_group_name_H-M   'P 1'
#
loop_
_entity.id
_entity.type
_entity.pdbx_description
1 polymer ?
#
loop_
_entity_poly.entity_id
_entity_poly.type
_entity_poly.pdbx_seq_one_letter_code
_entity_poly.pdbx_strand_id
1 'polypeptide(L)'
;TKEKIIYSNVLVYSPEPSPDGLLRLDGATIPVECHYVKRYSLDAISLHPTWVPSVSTISAEDQIDFNLLLMTGDWQFERGSYSYFLGDTINFHVSAFMGNHMPLRVYVDHCVATATPDAEDTLRYDFIE
;
A
#
# COMPACT_ATOMS: atom_id res chain seq x y z
N THR A 1 -33.19 4.60 -14.10
CA THR A 1 -31.72 4.40 -14.01
C THR A 1 -31.14 4.52 -12.60
N LYS A 2 -31.73 5.28 -11.66
CA LYS A 2 -31.20 5.34 -10.26
C LYS A 2 -31.41 4.06 -9.42
N GLU A 3 -32.44 3.26 -9.74
CA GLU A 3 -32.94 2.12 -8.92
C GLU A 3 -32.49 0.71 -9.37
N LYS A 4 -31.75 0.58 -10.48
CA LYS A 4 -31.33 -0.73 -11.02
C LYS A 4 -29.82 -0.76 -11.24
N ILE A 5 -29.19 -1.90 -10.93
CA ILE A 5 -27.82 -2.20 -11.30
C ILE A 5 -27.90 -3.11 -12.53
N ILE A 6 -27.25 -2.70 -13.61
CA ILE A 6 -27.25 -3.42 -14.88
C ILE A 6 -25.83 -3.93 -15.11
N TYR A 7 -25.68 -5.24 -15.23
CA TYR A 7 -24.44 -5.88 -15.64
C TYR A 7 -24.58 -6.30 -17.09
N SER A 8 -23.70 -5.82 -17.96
CA SER A 8 -23.65 -6.22 -19.37
C SER A 8 -22.34 -6.91 -19.69
N ASN A 9 -22.40 -7.91 -20.56
CA ASN A 9 -21.27 -8.64 -21.09
C ASN A 9 -21.59 -9.10 -22.53
N VAL A 10 -20.59 -9.58 -23.26
CA VAL A 10 -20.75 -10.09 -24.61
C VAL A 10 -20.20 -11.51 -24.67
N LEU A 11 -21.05 -12.46 -25.01
CA LEU A 11 -20.64 -13.85 -25.25
C LEU A 11 -20.21 -13.99 -26.71
N VAL A 12 -18.95 -14.35 -26.91
CA VAL A 12 -18.40 -14.60 -28.25
C VAL A 12 -18.30 -16.10 -28.48
N TYR A 13 -18.98 -16.58 -29.52
CA TYR A 13 -18.88 -17.94 -30.02
C TYR A 13 -18.01 -17.96 -31.27
N SER A 14 -16.86 -18.62 -31.19
CA SER A 14 -15.92 -18.80 -32.30
C SER A 14 -15.77 -20.31 -32.57
N PRO A 15 -16.47 -20.87 -33.56
CA PRO A 15 -16.37 -22.29 -33.87
C PRO A 15 -15.00 -22.64 -34.44
N GLU A 16 -14.45 -23.76 -33.99
CA GLU A 16 -13.22 -24.33 -34.55
C GLU A 16 -13.53 -25.28 -35.71
N PRO A 17 -12.67 -25.34 -36.75
CA PRO A 17 -12.86 -26.26 -37.85
C PRO A 17 -12.75 -27.71 -37.37
N SER A 18 -13.58 -28.59 -37.95
CA SER A 18 -13.46 -30.04 -37.74
C SER A 18 -12.10 -30.56 -38.25
N PRO A 19 -11.64 -31.75 -37.83
CA PRO A 19 -10.36 -32.31 -38.26
C PRO A 19 -10.18 -32.40 -39.79
N ASP A 20 -11.29 -32.51 -40.53
CA ASP A 20 -11.34 -32.51 -42.00
C ASP A 20 -11.29 -31.10 -42.62
N GLY A 21 -11.07 -30.06 -41.80
CA GLY A 21 -10.97 -28.65 -42.21
C GLY A 21 -12.30 -27.94 -42.45
N LEU A 22 -13.43 -28.60 -42.20
CA LEU A 22 -14.76 -28.05 -42.49
C LEU A 22 -15.30 -27.24 -41.31
N LEU A 23 -15.68 -25.98 -41.54
CA LEU A 23 -16.39 -25.13 -40.58
C LEU A 23 -17.90 -25.26 -40.83
N ARG A 24 -18.64 -25.78 -39.84
CA ARG A 24 -20.09 -26.07 -39.99
C ARG A 24 -21.02 -25.02 -39.40
N LEU A 25 -20.50 -24.14 -38.56
CA LEU A 25 -21.24 -23.11 -37.86
C LEU A 25 -20.53 -21.79 -38.05
N ASP A 26 -21.30 -20.71 -38.15
CA ASP A 26 -20.76 -19.35 -38.18
C ASP A 26 -20.51 -18.84 -36.76
N GLY A 27 -19.50 -17.98 -36.62
CA GLY A 27 -19.25 -17.28 -35.37
C GLY A 27 -20.39 -16.33 -35.02
N ALA A 28 -20.63 -16.13 -33.72
CA ALA A 28 -21.68 -15.26 -33.23
C ALA A 28 -21.23 -14.44 -32.03
N THR A 29 -21.74 -13.21 -31.94
CA THR A 29 -21.50 -12.30 -30.82
C THR A 29 -22.84 -11.96 -30.20
N ILE A 30 -23.06 -12.41 -28.97
CA ILE A 30 -24.35 -12.35 -28.29
C ILE A 30 -24.22 -11.40 -27.09
N PRO A 31 -24.84 -10.21 -27.11
CA PRO A 31 -24.86 -9.34 -25.95
C PRO A 31 -25.76 -9.95 -24.86
N VAL A 32 -25.27 -9.96 -23.64
CA VAL A 32 -25.96 -10.48 -22.46
C VAL A 32 -26.05 -9.38 -21.41
N GLU A 33 -27.24 -9.18 -20.86
CA GLU A 33 -27.47 -8.15 -19.84
C GLU A 33 -28.34 -8.68 -18.72
N CYS A 34 -27.93 -8.41 -17.48
CA CYS A 34 -28.62 -8.80 -16.26
C CYS A 34 -29.03 -7.56 -15.46
N HIS A 35 -30.32 -7.47 -15.13
CA HIS A 35 -30.89 -6.33 -14.42
C HIS A 35 -31.24 -6.73 -12.99
N TYR A 36 -30.57 -6.10 -12.03
CA TYR A 36 -30.84 -6.29 -10.61
C TYR A 36 -31.52 -5.06 -10.03
N VAL A 37 -32.62 -5.28 -9.31
CA VAL A 37 -33.30 -4.21 -8.56
C VAL A 37 -32.51 -3.93 -7.29
N LYS A 38 -32.18 -2.67 -7.02
CA LYS A 38 -31.58 -2.28 -5.74
C LYS A 38 -32.61 -2.46 -4.63
N ARG A 39 -32.53 -3.54 -3.86
CA ARG A 39 -33.34 -3.71 -2.65
C ARG A 39 -32.59 -3.06 -1.49
N TYR A 40 -33.00 -1.86 -1.10
CA TYR A 40 -32.68 -1.35 0.22
C TYR A 40 -33.76 -1.83 1.19
N SER A 41 -33.50 -2.94 1.88
CA SER A 41 -34.16 -3.20 3.15
C SER A 41 -33.11 -2.91 4.22
N LEU A 42 -33.12 -1.67 4.70
CA LEU A 42 -32.52 -1.33 5.98
C LEU A 42 -33.69 -1.32 6.97
N ASP A 43 -34.01 -2.48 7.54
CA ASP A 43 -34.62 -2.46 8.87
C ASP A 43 -33.56 -1.89 9.81
N ALA A 44 -33.65 -0.59 10.04
CA ALA A 44 -32.70 0.18 10.82
C ALA A 44 -32.85 -0.20 12.30
N ILE A 45 -32.27 -1.32 12.70
CA ILE A 45 -31.82 -1.46 14.08
C ILE A 45 -30.58 -0.59 14.19
N SER A 46 -30.75 0.58 14.82
CA SER A 46 -29.65 1.48 15.16
C SER A 46 -28.77 0.80 16.22
N LEU A 47 -27.82 -0.01 15.77
CA LEU A 47 -26.65 -0.35 16.55
C LEU A 47 -25.61 0.73 16.27
N HIS A 48 -25.35 1.59 17.26
CA HIS A 48 -24.17 2.45 17.23
C HIS A 48 -22.95 1.52 17.27
N PRO A 49 -22.12 1.48 16.21
CA PRO A 49 -20.93 0.65 16.25
C PRO A 49 -19.99 1.24 17.29
N THR A 50 -19.72 0.49 18.36
CA THR A 50 -18.65 0.79 19.31
C THR A 50 -17.25 0.49 18.76
N TRP A 51 -17.17 -0.02 17.54
CA TRP A 51 -15.93 -0.41 16.87
C TRP A 51 -15.76 0.36 15.57
N VAL A 52 -14.58 0.97 15.39
CA VAL A 52 -14.18 1.61 14.14
C VAL A 52 -13.96 0.51 13.09
N PRO A 53 -14.71 0.47 11.98
CA PRO A 53 -14.46 -0.52 10.95
C PRO A 53 -13.18 -0.14 10.21
N SER A 54 -12.15 -0.97 10.30
CA SER A 54 -10.95 -0.89 9.49
C SER A 54 -11.28 -1.30 8.05
N VAL A 55 -11.70 -0.33 7.24
CA VAL A 55 -11.83 -0.49 5.80
C VAL A 55 -10.46 -0.25 5.17
N SER A 56 -9.74 -1.33 4.86
CA SER A 56 -8.53 -1.28 4.03
C SER A 56 -8.80 -1.95 2.69
N THR A 57 -9.37 -1.19 1.75
CA THR A 57 -9.36 -1.53 0.33
C THR A 57 -8.36 -0.63 -0.38
N ILE A 58 -7.15 -1.15 -0.58
CA ILE A 58 -6.21 -0.98 -1.71
C ILE A 58 -4.99 -1.84 -1.33
N SER A 59 -4.82 -3.00 -1.96
CA SER A 59 -3.52 -3.70 -1.96
C SER A 59 -2.71 -3.15 -3.13
N ALA A 60 -2.13 -1.98 -2.95
CA ALA A 60 -0.81 -1.73 -3.49
C ALA A 60 0.17 -2.25 -2.43
N GLU A 61 1.34 -2.74 -2.82
CA GLU A 61 2.43 -2.98 -1.88
C GLU A 61 2.74 -1.63 -1.19
N ASP A 62 2.09 -1.36 -0.07
CA ASP A 62 2.23 -0.10 0.64
C ASP A 62 3.56 -0.15 1.41
N GLN A 63 4.65 0.13 0.69
CA GLN A 63 5.97 0.25 1.26
C GLN A 63 6.02 1.53 2.10
N ILE A 64 6.29 1.39 3.40
CA ILE A 64 6.52 2.53 4.29
C ILE A 64 7.95 3.01 4.06
N ASP A 65 8.09 4.19 3.48
CA ASP A 65 9.39 4.82 3.29
C ASP A 65 9.84 5.51 4.59
N PHE A 66 10.97 5.06 5.14
CA PHE A 66 11.61 5.68 6.30
C PHE A 66 12.69 6.66 5.86
N ASN A 67 12.87 7.72 6.64
CA ASN A 67 13.92 8.70 6.43
C ASN A 67 14.67 8.96 7.74
N LEU A 68 16.00 9.07 7.64
CA LEU A 68 16.91 9.38 8.74
C LEU A 68 17.70 10.64 8.37
N LEU A 69 17.47 11.72 9.11
CA LEU A 69 18.13 13.01 8.90
C LEU A 69 19.04 13.37 10.07
N LEU A 70 20.14 14.03 9.77
CA LEU A 70 21.00 14.66 10.77
C LEU A 70 20.50 16.08 11.04
N MET A 71 20.18 16.38 12.29
CA MET A 71 19.59 17.66 12.67
C MET A 71 20.57 18.58 13.38
N THR A 72 20.28 19.89 13.35
CA THR A 72 20.95 20.88 14.19
C THR A 72 20.63 20.69 15.68
N GLY A 73 21.40 21.32 16.56
CA GLY A 73 21.23 21.25 18.02
C GLY A 73 19.86 21.69 18.54
N ASP A 74 19.20 22.58 17.79
CA ASP A 74 17.89 23.16 18.06
C ASP A 74 16.75 22.43 17.32
N TRP A 75 17.03 21.34 16.59
CA TRP A 75 16.06 20.53 15.85
C TRP A 75 15.26 21.26 14.76
N GLN A 76 15.65 22.50 14.40
CA GLN A 76 14.92 23.31 13.44
C GLN A 76 15.26 22.95 11.99
N PHE A 77 16.50 22.55 11.73
CA PHE A 77 17.00 22.36 10.38
C PHE A 77 17.83 21.08 10.25
N GLU A 78 17.88 20.56 9.03
CA GLU A 78 18.88 19.56 8.67
C GLU A 78 20.28 20.18 8.75
N ARG A 79 21.22 19.43 9.31
CA ARG A 79 22.59 19.89 9.47
C ARG A 79 23.31 19.81 8.12
N GLY A 80 23.85 20.95 7.67
CA GLY A 80 24.57 21.02 6.39
C GLY A 80 26.01 20.48 6.37
N SER A 81 26.58 20.11 7.53
CA SER A 81 27.95 19.60 7.65
C SER A 81 27.99 18.24 8.34
N TYR A 82 28.70 17.30 7.72
CA TYR A 82 28.91 15.94 8.22
C TYR A 82 30.18 15.80 9.07
N SER A 83 30.89 16.90 9.35
CA SER A 83 32.06 16.88 10.21
C SER A 83 31.68 17.04 11.68
N TYR A 84 32.26 16.19 12.53
CA TYR A 84 32.06 16.16 13.97
C TYR A 84 33.41 16.09 14.70
N PHE A 85 33.46 16.66 15.90
CA PHE A 85 34.57 16.54 16.83
C PHE A 85 34.19 15.66 18.02
N LEU A 86 35.21 15.14 18.71
CA LEU A 86 34.97 14.38 19.94
C LEU A 86 34.28 15.27 20.98
N GLY A 87 33.16 14.78 21.50
CA GLY A 87 32.29 15.50 22.42
C GLY A 87 31.07 16.16 21.76
N ASP A 88 31.03 16.24 20.43
CA ASP A 88 29.83 16.71 19.72
C ASP A 88 28.68 15.71 19.86
N THR A 89 27.47 16.23 20.00
CA THR A 89 26.24 15.46 19.95
C THR A 89 25.76 15.29 18.52
N ILE A 90 25.41 14.06 18.15
CA ILE A 90 24.79 13.75 16.85
C ILE A 90 23.28 13.60 17.05
N ASN A 91 22.51 14.48 16.41
CA ASN A 91 21.05 14.47 16.51
C ASN A 91 20.46 13.77 15.31
N PHE A 92 19.81 12.63 15.55
CA PHE A 92 19.14 11.83 14.53
C PHE A 92 17.64 12.08 14.57
N HIS A 93 17.04 12.40 13.42
CA HIS A 93 15.60 12.49 13.25
C HIS A 93 15.14 11.37 12.32
N VAL A 94 14.36 10.45 12.87
CA VAL A 94 13.73 9.36 12.13
C VAL A 94 12.28 9.72 11.86
N SER A 95 11.86 9.63 10.61
CA SER A 95 10.46 9.80 10.21
C SER A 95 10.04 8.73 9.22
N ALA A 96 8.72 8.54 9.08
CA ALA A 96 8.13 7.65 8.10
C ALA A 96 7.15 8.44 7.23
N PHE A 97 7.14 8.20 5.93
CA PHE A 97 6.21 8.86 5.03
C PHE A 97 4.80 8.32 5.24
N MET A 98 3.91 9.19 5.71
CA MET A 98 2.49 8.87 5.90
C MET A 98 1.75 9.13 4.59
N GLY A 99 1.71 8.12 3.72
CA GLY A 99 0.88 8.13 2.51
C GLY A 99 -0.60 8.05 2.86
N ASN A 100 -1.28 6.97 2.43
CA ASN A 100 -2.70 6.74 2.75
C ASN A 100 -2.90 5.87 4.01
N HIS A 101 -1.91 5.86 4.91
CA HIS A 101 -1.91 5.03 6.11
C HIS A 101 -2.60 5.70 7.30
N MET A 102 -3.19 4.87 8.17
CA MET A 102 -3.59 5.28 9.52
C MET A 102 -2.37 5.85 10.28
N PRO A 103 -2.54 6.77 11.26
CA PRO A 103 -1.42 7.27 12.04
C PRO A 103 -0.53 6.17 12.60
N LEU A 104 0.76 6.24 12.26
CA LEU A 104 1.78 5.30 12.70
C LEU A 104 2.67 5.92 13.78
N ARG A 105 3.33 5.06 14.55
CA ARG A 105 4.40 5.46 15.46
C ARG A 105 5.67 4.74 15.05
N VAL A 106 6.74 5.51 14.89
CA VAL A 106 8.06 4.99 14.54
C VAL A 106 8.82 4.63 15.81
N TYR A 107 9.43 3.45 15.81
CA TYR A 107 10.36 2.98 16.84
C TYR A 107 11.69 2.64 16.17
N VAL A 108 12.78 2.85 16.90
CA VAL A 108 14.12 2.46 16.48
C VAL A 108 14.49 1.24 17.31
N ASP A 109 14.66 0.10 16.63
CA ASP A 109 14.97 -1.18 17.27
C ASP A 109 16.47 -1.34 17.46
N HIS A 110 17.25 -1.08 16.41
CA HIS A 110 18.68 -1.33 16.39
C HIS A 110 19.41 -0.23 15.61
N CYS A 111 20.55 0.24 16.13
CA CYS A 111 21.44 1.16 15.42
C CYS A 111 22.91 0.81 15.65
N VAL A 112 23.65 0.80 14.55
CA VAL A 112 25.06 0.38 14.50
C VAL A 112 25.90 1.45 13.84
N ALA A 113 27.06 1.73 14.42
CA ALA A 113 28.09 2.54 13.79
C ALA A 113 29.18 1.63 13.21
N THR A 114 29.47 1.82 11.93
CA THR A 114 30.49 1.09 11.16
C THR A 114 31.38 2.06 10.39
N ALA A 115 32.61 1.65 10.07
CA ALA A 115 33.52 2.46 9.25
C ALA A 115 33.13 2.45 7.76
N THR A 116 32.31 1.49 7.35
CA THR A 116 31.82 1.30 6.00
C THR A 116 30.29 1.28 6.00
N PRO A 117 29.62 1.45 4.83
CA PRO A 117 28.16 1.34 4.75
C PRO A 117 27.60 -0.08 5.03
N ASP A 118 28.47 -1.08 5.21
CA ASP A 118 28.06 -2.44 5.54
C ASP A 118 27.80 -2.57 7.05
N ALA A 119 26.54 -2.83 7.42
CA ALA A 119 26.14 -2.99 8.82
C ALA A 119 26.68 -4.29 9.46
N GLU A 120 27.07 -5.27 8.64
CA GLU A 120 27.62 -6.55 9.09
C GLU A 120 29.16 -6.56 9.11
N ASP A 121 29.80 -5.39 8.99
CA ASP A 121 31.25 -5.28 9.12
C ASP A 121 31.70 -5.79 10.51
N THR A 122 32.87 -6.44 10.51
CA THR A 122 33.52 -6.96 11.71
C THR A 122 33.81 -5.90 12.76
N LEU A 123 34.12 -4.67 12.32
CA LEU A 123 34.31 -3.52 13.21
C LEU A 123 33.02 -2.70 13.29
N ARG A 124 32.20 -3.03 14.28
CA ARG A 124 30.91 -2.37 14.52
C ARG A 124 30.69 -2.01 15.98
N TYR A 125 29.87 -1.00 16.22
CA TYR A 125 29.48 -0.55 17.54
C TYR A 125 27.97 -0.33 17.61
N ASP A 126 27.28 -1.17 18.37
CA ASP A 126 25.85 -1.08 18.64
C ASP A 126 25.58 -0.03 19.73
N PHE A 127 24.69 0.92 19.46
CA PHE A 127 24.34 1.97 20.42
C PHE A 127 22.84 2.10 20.71
N ILE A 128 22.01 1.34 20.00
CA ILE A 128 20.60 1.08 20.29
C ILE A 128 20.39 -0.42 20.03
N GLU A 129 19.77 -1.13 20.98
CA GLU A 129 19.42 -2.57 20.98
C GLU A 129 17.98 -2.76 21.48
#